data_AF-A0A0G4E515-F1
#
_entry.id   AF-A0A0G4E515-F1
#
_cell.length_a   1.000
_cell.length_b   1.000
_cell.length_c   1.000
_cell.angle_alpha   90.00
_cell.angle_beta   90.00
_cell.angle_gamma   90.00
#
_symmetry.space_group_name_H-M   'P 1'
#
loop_
_entity.id
_entity.type
_entity.pdbx_description
1 polymer ?
#
loop_
_entity_poly.entity_id
_entity_poly.type
_entity_poly.pdbx_seq_one_letter_code
_entity_poly.pdbx_strand_id
1 'polypeptide(L)'
;MCNEAITAKAIEAGKCILGREIVIQSDADFTPPGKRTTRVVRHSLSGRRATPHIRWYVGSKAYRSLALTNDNVQMTADWKAYGATQTAHDQLVLL
;
A
#
# COMPACT_ATOMS: atom_id res chain seq x y z
N MET A 1 -18.63 -24.13 4.34
CA MET A 1 -17.32 -24.65 3.89
C MET A 1 -16.38 -23.47 3.81
N CYS A 2 -15.28 -23.50 4.56
CA CYS A 2 -14.46 -22.32 4.82
C CYS A 2 -13.59 -21.98 3.61
N ASN A 3 -13.62 -20.71 3.17
CA ASN A 3 -12.85 -20.21 2.03
C ASN A 3 -11.35 -20.57 2.10
N GLU A 4 -10.80 -20.66 3.31
CA GLU A 4 -9.40 -21.04 3.55
C GLU A 4 -9.05 -22.43 3.01
N ALA A 5 -9.95 -23.41 3.12
CA ALA A 5 -9.72 -24.76 2.63
C ALA A 5 -9.69 -24.81 1.08
N ILE A 6 -10.47 -23.94 0.42
CA ILE A 6 -10.49 -23.83 -1.04
C ILE A 6 -9.21 -23.14 -1.52
N THR A 7 -8.79 -22.06 -0.85
CA THR A 7 -7.57 -21.32 -1.18
C THR A 7 -6.32 -22.20 -1.03
N ALA A 8 -6.22 -22.97 0.06
CA ALA A 8 -5.09 -23.88 0.27
C ALA A 8 -4.98 -24.93 -0.84
N LYS A 9 -6.13 -25.51 -1.26
CA LYS A 9 -6.19 -26.51 -2.32
C LYS A 9 -5.85 -25.95 -3.70
N ALA A 10 -6.23 -24.70 -3.97
CA ALA A 10 -5.86 -23.99 -5.20
C ALA A 10 -4.36 -23.68 -5.26
N ILE A 11 -3.76 -23.28 -4.14
CA ILE A 11 -2.30 -23.03 -4.04
C ILE A 11 -1.53 -24.33 -4.27
N GLU A 12 -1.96 -25.44 -3.64
CA GLU A 12 -1.34 -26.75 -3.81
C GLU A 12 -1.44 -27.24 -5.27
N ALA A 13 -2.61 -27.11 -5.89
CA ALA A 13 -2.80 -27.45 -7.30
C ALA A 13 -1.90 -26.62 -8.22
N GLY A 14 -1.77 -25.31 -7.95
CA GLY A 14 -0.85 -24.43 -8.66
C GLY A 14 0.62 -24.87 -8.54
N LYS A 15 1.05 -25.30 -7.34
CA LYS A 15 2.41 -25.84 -7.10
C LYS A 15 2.65 -27.13 -7.89
N CYS A 16 1.68 -28.05 -7.92
CA CYS A 16 1.76 -29.30 -8.69
C CYS A 16 1.82 -29.07 -10.21
N ILE A 17 1.04 -28.13 -10.74
CA ILE A 17 0.99 -27.84 -12.18
C ILE A 17 2.29 -27.17 -12.66
N LEU A 18 2.84 -26.25 -11.87
CA LEU A 18 4.02 -25.47 -12.26
C LEU A 18 5.33 -26.20 -11.97
N GLY A 19 5.31 -27.29 -11.19
CA GLY A 19 6.49 -28.05 -10.77
C GLY A 19 7.47 -27.27 -9.90
N ARG A 20 7.10 -26.06 -9.47
CA ARG A 20 7.89 -25.15 -8.63
C ARG A 20 6.99 -24.16 -7.91
N GLU A 21 7.45 -23.68 -6.77
CA GLU A 21 6.79 -22.59 -6.04
C GLU A 21 7.27 -21.24 -6.59
N ILE A 22 6.34 -20.43 -7.13
CA ILE A 22 6.63 -19.06 -7.55
C ILE A 22 6.26 -18.12 -6.40
N VAL A 23 7.25 -17.78 -5.56
CA VAL A 23 7.11 -16.72 -4.56
C VAL A 23 7.50 -15.41 -5.22
N ILE A 24 6.52 -14.54 -5.50
CA ILE A 24 6.81 -13.18 -5.96
C ILE A 24 7.17 -12.34 -4.73
N GLN A 25 8.45 -12.32 -4.37
CA GLN A 25 9.01 -11.29 -3.50
C GLN A 25 9.20 -10.03 -4.35
N SER A 26 8.37 -9.03 -4.13
CA SER A 26 8.44 -7.78 -4.87
C SER A 26 8.34 -6.61 -3.91
N ASP A 27 9.32 -5.72 -3.99
CA ASP A 27 9.29 -4.41 -3.36
C ASP A 27 8.44 -3.40 -4.16
N ALA A 28 7.76 -3.85 -5.22
CA ALA A 28 6.94 -3.00 -6.06
C ALA A 28 5.68 -2.54 -5.32
N ASP A 29 5.45 -1.23 -5.34
CA ASP A 29 4.26 -0.61 -4.79
C ASP A 29 3.11 -0.63 -5.80
N PHE A 30 2.19 -1.58 -5.64
CA PHE A 30 1.00 -1.73 -6.49
C PHE A 30 -0.15 -0.76 -6.15
N THR A 31 0.06 0.21 -5.26
CA THR A 31 -0.99 1.20 -4.99
C THR A 31 -1.19 2.10 -6.21
N PRO A 32 -2.41 2.25 -6.74
CA PRO A 32 -2.61 2.95 -8.01
C PRO A 32 -2.14 4.42 -7.94
N PRO A 33 -1.41 4.90 -8.96
CA PRO A 33 -1.00 6.29 -9.07
C PRO A 33 -2.23 7.22 -9.10
N GLY A 34 -2.07 8.47 -8.64
CA GLY A 34 -3.14 9.48 -8.60
C GLY A 34 -4.23 9.28 -7.53
N LYS A 35 -4.33 8.11 -6.87
CA LYS A 35 -5.28 7.85 -5.77
C LYS A 35 -4.64 7.91 -4.38
N ARG A 36 -3.35 8.22 -4.31
CA ARG A 36 -2.54 8.28 -3.08
C ARG A 36 -2.70 9.64 -2.41
N THR A 37 -3.16 9.65 -1.16
CA THR A 37 -3.24 10.88 -0.35
C THR A 37 -2.74 10.63 1.07
N THR A 38 -2.30 11.68 1.75
CA THR A 38 -1.69 11.56 3.09
C THR A 38 -2.22 12.66 4.00
N ARG A 39 -2.47 12.35 5.28
CA ARG A 39 -2.88 13.35 6.29
C ARG A 39 -2.10 13.16 7.58
N VAL A 40 -1.75 14.24 8.25
CA VAL A 40 -1.30 14.19 9.64
C VAL A 40 -2.53 14.18 10.53
N VAL A 41 -2.63 13.18 11.39
CA VAL A 41 -3.78 12.95 12.27
C VAL A 41 -3.30 12.92 13.72
N ARG A 42 -4.11 13.45 14.62
CA ARG A 42 -3.93 13.34 16.07
C ARG A 42 -5.23 12.84 16.68
N HIS A 43 -5.18 11.76 17.46
CA HIS A 43 -6.35 11.28 18.19
C HIS A 43 -6.51 12.07 19.49
N SER A 44 -7.71 12.58 19.78
CA SER A 44 -8.05 13.10 21.10
C SER A 44 -8.77 12.01 21.90
N LEU A 45 -8.03 11.04 22.43
CA LEU A 45 -8.60 10.08 23.38
C LEU A 45 -8.40 10.62 24.80
N SER A 46 -9.52 11.04 25.41
CA SER A 46 -9.70 11.34 26.85
C SER A 46 -8.42 11.69 27.61
N GLY A 47 -8.05 12.98 27.61
CA GLY A 47 -7.06 13.55 28.54
C GLY A 47 -5.58 13.23 28.27
N ARG A 48 -5.23 12.23 27.45
CA ARG A 48 -3.85 12.01 27.00
C ARG A 48 -3.67 12.49 25.57
N ARG A 49 -2.74 13.41 25.35
CA ARG A 49 -2.32 13.83 24.00
C ARG A 49 -1.74 12.60 23.29
N ALA A 50 -2.50 12.01 22.36
CA ALA A 50 -1.96 10.93 21.55
C ALA A 50 -0.89 11.50 20.61
N THR A 51 0.20 10.76 20.44
CA THR A 51 1.29 11.11 19.52
C THR A 51 0.73 11.28 18.11
N PRO A 52 1.07 12.37 17.39
CA PRO A 52 0.64 12.53 16.01
C PRO A 52 1.20 11.44 15.10
N HIS A 53 0.43 11.07 14.09
CA HIS A 53 0.80 10.06 13.08
C HIS A 53 0.44 10.52 11.68
N ILE A 54 1.19 10.02 10.70
CA ILE A 54 0.91 10.20 9.27
C ILE A 54 -0.01 9.05 8.84
N ARG A 55 -1.14 9.35 8.21
CA ARG A 55 -2.05 8.35 7.64
C ARG A 55 -2.07 8.43 6.13
N TRP A 56 -1.77 7.32 5.49
CA TRP A 56 -1.83 7.12 4.05
C TRP A 56 -3.19 6.60 3.65
N TYR A 57 -3.70 7.09 2.53
CA TYR A 57 -4.96 6.71 1.94
C TYR A 57 -4.77 6.36 0.47
N VAL A 58 -5.50 5.35 0.01
CA VAL A 58 -5.60 4.97 -1.40
C VAL A 58 -7.08 4.90 -1.75
N GLY A 59 -7.56 5.76 -2.65
CA GLY A 59 -8.97 5.81 -3.05
C GLY A 59 -9.91 5.99 -1.85
N SER A 60 -9.58 6.95 -0.98
CA SER A 60 -10.31 7.28 0.26
C SER A 60 -10.28 6.23 1.38
N LYS A 61 -9.67 5.05 1.17
CA LYS A 61 -9.50 4.04 2.21
C LYS A 61 -8.16 4.20 2.92
N ALA A 62 -8.16 4.09 4.25
CA ALA A 62 -6.93 4.10 5.03
C ALA A 62 -6.09 2.87 4.67
N TYR A 63 -4.86 3.11 4.22
CA TYR A 63 -3.93 2.08 3.77
C TYR A 63 -2.87 1.77 4.82
N ARG A 64 -2.27 2.82 5.39
CA ARG A 64 -1.19 2.70 6.39
C ARG A 64 -1.22 3.86 7.37
N SER A 65 -0.80 3.64 8.61
CA SER A 65 -0.55 4.70 9.60
C SER A 65 0.87 4.57 10.15
N LEU A 66 1.58 5.68 10.24
CA LEU A 66 3.00 5.76 10.59
C LEU A 66 3.21 6.78 11.71
N ALA A 67 4.14 6.52 12.62
CA ALA A 67 4.54 7.53 13.60
C ALA A 67 5.09 8.79 12.89
N LEU A 68 4.84 9.97 13.44
CA LEU A 68 5.38 11.21 12.89
C LEU A 68 6.88 11.32 13.25
N THR A 69 7.74 10.81 12.37
CA THR A 69 9.21 10.91 12.42
C THR A 69 9.72 11.48 11.10
N ASN A 70 10.95 12.03 11.08
CA ASN A 70 11.53 12.60 9.86
C ASN A 70 11.66 11.55 8.74
N ASP A 71 12.10 10.34 9.09
CA ASP A 71 12.24 9.24 8.12
C ASP A 71 10.89 8.88 7.48
N ASN A 72 9.83 8.82 8.29
CA ASN A 72 8.49 8.54 7.79
C ASN A 72 7.92 9.70 6.97
N VAL A 73 8.31 10.95 7.24
CA VAL A 73 7.95 12.10 6.40
C VAL A 73 8.61 11.97 5.03
N GLN A 74 9.90 11.64 4.98
CA GLN A 74 10.63 11.45 3.72
C GLN A 74 10.03 10.29 2.91
N MET A 75 9.86 9.12 3.54
CA MET A 75 9.22 7.96 2.91
C MET A 75 7.82 8.29 2.39
N THR A 76 7.06 9.12 3.11
CA THR A 76 5.73 9.58 2.67
C THR A 76 5.81 10.50 1.45
N ALA A 77 6.82 11.36 1.37
CA ALA A 77 7.04 12.21 0.21
C ALA A 77 7.39 11.36 -1.02
N ASP A 78 8.32 10.41 -0.88
CA ASP A 78 8.74 9.50 -1.95
C ASP A 78 7.57 8.63 -2.44
N TRP A 79 6.78 8.09 -1.51
CA TRP A 79 5.59 7.29 -1.83
C TRP A 79 4.53 8.07 -2.63
N LYS A 80 4.32 9.35 -2.31
CA LYS A 80 3.43 10.22 -3.10
C LYS A 80 4.02 10.52 -4.47
N ALA A 81 5.32 10.79 -4.55
CA ALA A 81 6.00 11.15 -5.78
C ALA A 81 6.03 9.99 -6.78
N TYR A 82 6.25 8.75 -6.32
CA TYR A 82 6.26 7.56 -7.17
C TYR A 82 4.95 7.40 -7.99
N GLY A 83 3.80 7.72 -7.38
CA GLY A 83 2.51 7.71 -8.07
C GLY A 83 2.26 8.92 -9.00
N ALA A 84 3.05 9.99 -8.92
CA ALA A 84 2.89 11.16 -9.78
C ALA A 84 3.62 10.96 -11.12
N THR A 85 4.81 10.34 -11.09
CA THR A 85 5.64 10.11 -12.28
C THR A 85 4.98 9.16 -13.29
N GLN A 86 4.19 8.20 -12.80
CA GLN A 86 3.52 7.21 -13.66
C GLN A 86 2.35 7.82 -14.44
N THR A 87 1.59 8.74 -13.82
CA THR A 87 0.49 9.45 -14.48
C THR A 87 0.99 10.31 -15.65
N ALA A 88 2.17 10.92 -15.51
CA ALA A 88 2.78 11.71 -16.58
C ALA A 88 3.24 10.83 -17.76
N HIS A 89 3.74 9.62 -17.47
CA HIS A 89 4.17 8.69 -18.50
C HIS A 89 2.99 8.07 -19.26
N ASP A 90 1.88 7.76 -18.59
CA ASP A 90 0.67 7.23 -19.23
C ASP A 90 -0.03 8.28 -20.12
N GLN A 91 0.05 9.58 -19.80
CA GLN A 91 -0.49 10.64 -20.66
C GLN A 91 0.32 10.86 -21.94
N LEU A 92 1.63 10.60 -21.93
CA LEU A 92 2.49 10.79 -23.11
C LEU A 92 2.44 9.61 -24.10
N VAL A 93 1.96 8.45 -23.67
CA VAL A 93 1.83 7.25 -24.54
C VAL A 93 0.49 7.23 -25.31
N LEU A 94 -0.43 8.14 -24.99
CA LEU A 94 -1.78 8.22 -25.57
C LEU A 94 -1.95 9.36 -26.62
N LEU A 95 -0.85 9.98 -27.06
CA LEU A 95 -0.84 11.03 -28.10
C LEU A 95 -0.12 10.57 -29.37
#